data_AF-A0A1Z5L3N9-F1
#
_entry.id   AF-A0A1Z5L3N9-F1
#
_cell.length_a   1.000
_cell.length_b   1.000
_cell.length_c   1.000
_cell.angle_alpha   90.00
_cell.angle_beta   90.00
_cell.angle_gamma   90.00
#
_symmetry.space_group_name_H-M   'P 1'
#
loop_
_entity.id
_entity.type
_entity.pdbx_description
1 polymer ?
#
loop_
_entity_poly.entity_id
_entity_poly.type
_entity_poly.pdbx_seq_one_letter_code
_entity_poly.pdbx_strand_id
1 'polypeptide(L)'
;MVALQISRDPVVRRCMRETFFERAKVCVSPTKKGLKEIDENHACYSMKYLKYKPVRNLEGEQFLNLSLAEREGLLTLSIVMDSDTQSGTYLDEIKQLYYKDEFSSNVLEWNNQRSEALGYALTKFLYPTFEKELKVRLLNESQEGVIKACCRKLYNWLKVAPYTVDPQMEEDEDFDTRDGIRVFAIAYENNWEVPAFGALIDGSGEVSEYLRLPHLLKRKNAWKERERELKELDLKLLRKFILNKKPHVICLGAVSREALQIIDDIKAVVADLAENEQMPVINVELVDNDLATVYMNSKKAENDFRDYPPLLRQAISLARRLQDPLAEFSQLCTPDEEIFCLKYHPLQDNVPRDELTNALSLEFVNRTNEVGVDINLVITHPHTSFLVQFICGLGPRKGYALLKILKQSHQRLESRSQLVTVCNMGPKVFINCAGFIKIDTTSFENSTNAYVEVLDGSRVHPEAYEWARKMAVDALEYDDVTEDVNPAEALEEILENPDKLKDLDLDAFAVELERQGYGNKSITLYDIRAELNHRYKDQS
;
A
#
# COMPACT_ATOMS: atom_id res chain seq x y z
N MET A 1 -43.09 28.38 22.55
CA MET A 1 -42.54 29.26 21.50
C MET A 1 -41.16 29.82 21.86
N VAL A 2 -40.97 30.39 23.05
CA VAL A 2 -39.66 30.93 23.51
C VAL A 2 -38.55 29.87 23.46
N ALA A 3 -38.80 28.65 23.94
CA ALA A 3 -37.85 27.55 23.86
C ALA A 3 -37.37 27.24 22.41
N LEU A 4 -38.27 27.36 21.44
CA LEU A 4 -37.94 27.16 20.02
C LEU A 4 -37.07 28.30 19.49
N GLN A 5 -37.36 29.55 19.89
CA GLN A 5 -36.55 30.71 19.51
C GLN A 5 -35.12 30.59 20.04
N ILE A 6 -34.95 30.23 21.33
CA ILE A 6 -33.64 30.00 21.94
C ILE A 6 -32.89 28.86 21.21
N SER A 7 -33.58 27.76 20.86
CA SER A 7 -32.95 26.63 20.15
C SER A 7 -32.47 26.96 18.73
N ARG A 8 -32.99 28.04 18.14
CA ARG A 8 -32.67 28.50 16.78
C ARG A 8 -31.66 29.64 16.74
N ASP A 9 -31.27 30.17 17.90
CA ASP A 9 -30.23 31.18 17.97
C ASP A 9 -28.86 30.54 17.61
N PRO A 10 -28.16 31.06 16.58
CA PRO A 10 -26.90 30.50 16.12
C PRO A 10 -25.77 30.59 17.16
N VAL A 11 -25.75 31.63 18.00
CA VAL A 11 -24.70 31.83 19.01
C VAL A 11 -24.88 30.81 20.14
N VAL A 12 -26.11 30.69 20.63
CA VAL A 12 -26.48 29.71 21.65
C VAL A 12 -26.20 28.29 21.16
N ARG A 13 -26.62 27.98 19.92
CA ARG A 13 -26.40 26.66 19.32
C ARG A 13 -24.91 26.35 19.16
N ARG A 14 -24.09 27.32 18.76
CA ARG A 14 -22.63 27.12 18.62
C ARG A 14 -21.97 26.82 19.97
N CYS A 15 -22.18 27.67 20.97
CA CYS A 15 -21.60 27.49 22.30
C CYS A 15 -22.05 26.16 22.93
N MET A 16 -23.34 25.85 22.87
CA MET A 16 -23.87 24.60 23.42
C MET A 16 -23.39 23.36 22.67
N ARG A 17 -23.17 23.45 21.35
CA ARG A 17 -22.58 22.34 20.57
C ARG A 17 -21.17 22.05 21.03
N GLU A 18 -20.33 23.08 21.15
CA GLU A 18 -18.94 22.95 21.61
C GLU A 18 -18.93 22.28 22.99
N THR A 19 -19.66 22.82 23.97
CA THR A 19 -19.74 22.23 25.32
C THR A 19 -20.29 20.80 25.33
N PHE A 20 -21.32 20.51 24.52
CA PHE A 20 -21.87 19.15 24.41
C PHE A 20 -20.83 18.17 23.87
N PHE A 21 -20.07 18.54 22.84
CA PHE A 21 -19.04 17.65 22.28
C PHE A 21 -17.87 17.43 23.23
N GLU A 22 -17.53 18.41 24.07
CA GLU A 22 -16.47 18.25 25.07
C GLU A 22 -16.89 17.36 26.25
N ARG A 23 -18.12 17.52 26.74
CA ARG A 23 -18.62 16.83 27.94
C ARG A 23 -19.41 15.56 27.63
N ALA A 24 -19.67 15.25 26.36
CA ALA A 24 -20.45 14.07 25.97
C ALA A 24 -19.80 12.78 26.45
N LYS A 25 -20.64 11.91 27.01
CA LYS A 25 -20.30 10.57 27.47
C LYS A 25 -21.24 9.55 26.83
N VAL A 26 -20.67 8.44 26.39
CA VAL A 26 -21.43 7.34 25.80
C VAL A 26 -21.87 6.37 26.89
N CYS A 27 -23.12 5.97 26.80
CA CYS A 27 -23.72 4.90 27.59
C CYS A 27 -24.26 3.83 26.64
N VAL A 28 -23.91 2.58 26.91
CA VAL A 28 -24.31 1.40 26.15
C VAL A 28 -25.00 0.43 27.10
N SER A 29 -26.18 0.00 26.72
CA SER A 29 -26.93 -1.05 27.42
C SER A 29 -27.33 -2.15 26.45
N PRO A 30 -27.23 -3.43 26.85
CA PRO A 30 -27.58 -4.53 25.97
C PRO A 30 -29.10 -4.73 25.92
N THR A 31 -29.61 -5.10 24.75
CA THR A 31 -31.00 -5.53 24.59
C THR A 31 -31.16 -7.00 25.03
N LYS A 32 -32.41 -7.48 25.11
CA LYS A 32 -32.69 -8.90 25.37
C LYS A 32 -32.03 -9.85 24.35
N LYS A 33 -31.80 -9.38 23.11
CA LYS A 33 -31.09 -10.13 22.06
C LYS A 33 -29.58 -10.07 22.27
N GLY A 34 -29.02 -8.87 22.49
CA GLY A 34 -27.58 -8.72 22.74
C GLY A 34 -27.09 -9.40 24.02
N LEU A 35 -27.96 -9.63 25.01
CA LEU A 35 -27.60 -10.45 26.16
C LEU A 35 -27.24 -11.90 25.79
N LYS A 36 -27.89 -12.46 24.76
CA LYS A 36 -27.70 -13.84 24.31
C LYS A 36 -26.62 -13.99 23.24
N GLU A 37 -26.56 -13.04 22.30
CA GLU A 37 -25.67 -13.12 21.13
C GLU A 37 -24.27 -12.52 21.38
N ILE A 38 -24.15 -11.54 22.29
CA ILE A 38 -22.83 -11.01 22.68
C ILE A 38 -22.21 -11.97 23.70
N ASP A 39 -21.49 -12.95 23.17
CA ASP A 39 -20.62 -13.89 23.88
C ASP A 39 -19.21 -13.32 24.08
N GLU A 40 -18.32 -14.09 24.70
CA GLU A 40 -16.94 -13.68 24.99
C GLU A 40 -16.10 -13.43 23.72
N ASN A 41 -16.50 -14.01 22.59
CA ASN A 41 -15.79 -13.89 21.31
C ASN A 41 -16.25 -12.68 20.49
N HIS A 42 -17.40 -12.10 20.82
CA HIS A 42 -17.94 -10.96 20.10
C HIS A 42 -17.12 -9.68 20.36
N ALA A 43 -16.81 -8.91 19.31
CA ALA A 43 -15.99 -7.69 19.40
C ALA A 43 -16.54 -6.64 20.40
N CYS A 44 -17.87 -6.60 20.56
CA CYS A 44 -18.54 -5.70 21.50
C CYS A 44 -18.64 -6.21 22.95
N TYR A 45 -18.09 -7.39 23.28
CA TYR A 45 -18.21 -7.97 24.63
C TYR A 45 -17.65 -7.06 25.72
N SER A 46 -16.45 -6.51 25.49
CA SER A 46 -15.78 -5.59 26.41
C SER A 46 -16.55 -4.28 26.65
N MET A 47 -17.41 -3.89 25.70
CA MET A 47 -18.17 -2.63 25.72
C MET A 47 -19.66 -2.83 26.04
N LYS A 48 -20.08 -4.06 26.38
CA LYS A 48 -21.48 -4.43 26.59
C LYS A 48 -22.18 -3.63 27.68
N TYR A 49 -21.46 -3.21 28.72
CA TYR A 49 -22.00 -2.49 29.89
C TYR A 49 -21.30 -1.15 30.12
N LEU A 50 -20.94 -0.46 29.04
CA LEU A 50 -20.19 0.78 29.10
C LEU A 50 -21.08 1.92 29.61
N LYS A 51 -20.70 2.51 30.75
CA LYS A 51 -21.41 3.64 31.36
C LYS A 51 -20.51 4.86 31.43
N TYR A 52 -21.01 5.99 30.96
CA TYR A 52 -20.39 7.31 31.08
C TYR A 52 -18.94 7.39 30.57
N LYS A 53 -18.58 6.65 29.51
CA LYS A 53 -17.24 6.78 28.89
C LYS A 53 -17.18 8.11 28.13
N PRO A 54 -16.21 8.99 28.39
CA PRO A 54 -16.04 10.20 27.60
C PRO A 54 -15.86 9.87 26.11
N VAL A 55 -16.55 10.62 25.25
CA VAL A 55 -16.47 10.43 23.80
C VAL A 55 -15.04 10.57 23.28
N ARG A 56 -14.24 11.46 23.87
CA ARG A 56 -12.81 11.66 23.54
C ARG A 56 -11.94 10.41 23.70
N ASN A 57 -12.36 9.46 24.53
CA ASN A 57 -11.60 8.24 24.80
C ASN A 57 -12.06 7.07 23.90
N LEU A 58 -12.98 7.31 22.97
CA LEU A 58 -13.32 6.36 21.93
C LEU A 58 -12.29 6.47 20.83
N GLU A 59 -11.56 5.39 20.59
CA GLU A 59 -10.48 5.35 19.61
C GLU A 59 -10.78 4.29 18.55
N GLY A 60 -10.39 4.61 17.32
CA GLY A 60 -10.41 3.69 16.18
C GLY A 60 -11.79 3.10 15.89
N GLU A 61 -11.85 1.77 15.85
CA GLU A 61 -13.00 0.97 15.43
C GLU A 61 -14.11 0.81 16.49
N GLN A 62 -13.88 1.27 17.72
CA GLN A 62 -14.79 1.01 18.85
C GLN A 62 -16.21 1.53 18.57
N PHE A 63 -16.33 2.75 18.05
CA PHE A 63 -17.63 3.34 17.76
C PHE A 63 -18.33 2.67 16.57
N LEU A 64 -17.57 2.24 15.56
CA LEU A 64 -18.12 1.50 14.43
C LEU A 64 -18.73 0.17 14.89
N ASN A 65 -18.02 -0.60 15.73
CA ASN A 65 -18.52 -1.83 16.34
C ASN A 65 -19.82 -1.61 17.13
N LEU A 66 -19.87 -0.54 17.93
CA LEU A 66 -21.09 -0.17 18.67
C LEU A 66 -22.25 0.19 17.73
N SER A 67 -21.98 0.91 16.64
CA SER A 67 -23.00 1.29 15.66
C SER A 67 -23.53 0.08 14.89
N LEU A 68 -22.65 -0.88 14.54
CA LEU A 68 -23.03 -2.15 13.91
C LEU A 68 -23.93 -2.96 14.84
N ALA A 69 -23.54 -3.11 16.10
CA ALA A 69 -24.35 -3.81 17.10
C ALA A 69 -25.68 -3.09 17.42
N GLU A 70 -25.73 -1.76 17.34
CA GLU A 70 -26.98 -0.98 17.44
C GLU A 70 -27.90 -1.27 16.24
N ARG A 71 -27.35 -1.33 15.03
CA ARG A 71 -28.09 -1.64 13.78
C ARG A 71 -28.66 -3.05 13.77
N GLU A 72 -27.95 -4.02 14.35
CA GLU A 72 -28.40 -5.40 14.54
C GLU A 72 -29.40 -5.54 15.72
N GLY A 73 -29.57 -4.48 16.51
CA GLY A 73 -30.49 -4.45 17.65
C GLY A 73 -29.97 -5.19 18.89
N LEU A 74 -28.65 -5.41 18.98
CA LEU A 74 -27.99 -6.05 20.13
C LEU A 74 -27.79 -5.07 21.28
N LEU A 75 -27.52 -3.80 20.98
CA LEU A 75 -27.21 -2.76 21.95
C LEU A 75 -28.10 -1.53 21.72
N THR A 76 -28.33 -0.77 22.79
CA THR A 76 -28.88 0.58 22.72
C THR A 76 -27.81 1.58 23.14
N LEU A 77 -27.51 2.54 22.26
CA LEU A 77 -26.49 3.56 22.46
C LEU A 77 -27.14 4.91 22.71
N SER A 78 -26.85 5.51 23.87
CA SER A 78 -27.30 6.84 24.26
C SER A 78 -26.11 7.72 24.61
N ILE A 79 -26.07 8.94 24.10
CA ILE A 79 -25.03 9.92 24.44
C ILE A 79 -25.61 10.96 25.40
N VAL A 80 -25.01 11.08 26.58
CA VAL A 80 -25.48 11.95 27.66
C VAL A 80 -24.34 12.87 28.08
N MET A 81 -24.64 14.13 28.39
CA MET A 81 -23.64 15.10 28.86
C MET A 81 -23.39 14.94 30.36
N ASP A 82 -24.47 14.90 31.15
CA ASP A 82 -24.41 14.85 32.61
C ASP A 82 -24.52 13.42 33.13
N SER A 83 -23.69 13.08 34.12
CA SER A 83 -23.85 11.85 34.87
C SER A 83 -24.88 12.05 35.98
N ASP A 84 -25.73 11.06 36.25
CA ASP A 84 -26.76 11.10 37.31
C ASP A 84 -26.20 11.37 38.73
N THR A 85 -24.88 11.43 38.88
CA THR A 85 -24.12 11.50 40.13
C THR A 85 -23.42 12.84 40.41
N GLN A 86 -23.41 13.81 39.49
CA GLN A 86 -22.74 15.12 39.73
C GLN A 86 -23.73 16.22 40.12
N SER A 87 -23.46 16.86 41.27
CA SER A 87 -24.26 17.91 41.93
C SER A 87 -24.17 19.27 41.24
N GLY A 88 -24.49 19.31 39.96
CA GLY A 88 -24.50 20.53 39.14
C GLY A 88 -24.75 20.13 37.70
N THR A 89 -26.00 20.21 37.27
CA THR A 89 -26.38 19.93 35.88
C THR A 89 -25.82 21.05 35.01
N TYR A 90 -25.45 20.80 33.74
CA TYR A 90 -25.08 21.90 32.83
C TYR A 90 -26.21 22.94 32.70
N LEU A 91 -27.45 22.50 32.91
CA LEU A 91 -28.62 23.37 33.06
C LEU A 91 -28.45 24.42 34.16
N ASP A 92 -27.81 24.09 35.28
CA ASP A 92 -27.64 24.99 36.42
C ASP A 92 -26.58 26.07 36.13
N GLU A 93 -25.52 25.74 35.39
CA GLU A 93 -24.55 26.71 34.87
C GLU A 93 -25.24 27.72 33.92
N ILE A 94 -26.07 27.23 33.00
CA ILE A 94 -26.77 28.11 32.04
C ILE A 94 -27.87 28.92 32.71
N LYS A 95 -28.57 28.37 33.72
CA LYS A 95 -29.60 29.10 34.46
C LYS A 95 -29.06 30.43 34.99
N GLN A 96 -27.81 30.48 35.45
CA GLN A 96 -27.19 31.71 35.95
C GLN A 96 -27.17 32.84 34.91
N LEU A 97 -27.03 32.53 33.62
CA LEU A 97 -27.02 33.53 32.54
C LEU A 97 -28.38 34.18 32.29
N TYR A 98 -29.48 33.49 32.64
CA TYR A 98 -30.85 33.97 32.46
C TYR A 98 -31.55 34.34 33.79
N TYR A 99 -30.81 34.24 34.89
CA TYR A 99 -31.28 34.52 36.24
C TYR A 99 -31.24 36.03 36.51
N LYS A 100 -32.30 36.56 37.13
CA LYS A 100 -32.30 37.91 37.69
C LYS A 100 -32.25 37.82 39.21
N ASP A 101 -31.27 38.48 39.81
CA ASP A 101 -30.99 38.45 41.24
C ASP A 101 -31.87 39.47 42.01
N GLU A 102 -33.18 39.22 42.00
CA GLU A 102 -34.16 40.00 42.77
C GLU A 102 -35.12 39.06 43.50
N PHE A 103 -35.39 39.35 44.79
CA PHE A 103 -36.17 38.48 45.68
C PHE A 103 -37.69 38.72 45.66
N SER A 104 -38.19 39.47 44.66
CA SER A 104 -39.63 39.69 44.50
C SER A 104 -40.34 38.40 44.07
N SER A 105 -41.53 38.13 44.63
CA SER A 105 -42.34 36.94 44.28
C SER A 105 -42.54 36.79 42.78
N ASN A 106 -42.80 37.90 42.08
CA ASN A 106 -42.99 37.90 40.62
C ASN A 106 -41.69 37.51 39.88
N VAL A 107 -40.54 37.96 40.37
CA VAL A 107 -39.25 37.64 39.74
C VAL A 107 -38.93 36.16 39.91
N LEU A 108 -39.26 35.59 41.07
CA LEU A 108 -39.10 34.16 41.33
C LEU A 108 -39.94 33.30 40.37
N GLU A 109 -41.21 33.65 40.15
CA GLU A 109 -42.09 32.97 39.20
C GLU A 109 -41.58 33.10 37.75
N TRP A 110 -41.13 34.29 37.34
CA TRP A 110 -40.54 34.47 36.00
C TRP A 110 -39.22 33.70 35.84
N ASN A 111 -38.38 33.63 36.87
CA ASN A 111 -37.15 32.85 36.84
C ASN A 111 -37.44 31.33 36.72
N ASN A 112 -38.50 30.83 37.37
CA ASN A 112 -38.97 29.46 37.20
C ASN A 112 -39.42 29.20 35.76
N GLN A 113 -40.22 30.11 35.17
CA GLN A 113 -40.68 29.96 33.79
C GLN A 113 -39.53 29.99 32.77
N ARG A 114 -38.52 30.84 32.98
CA ARG A 114 -37.31 30.87 32.13
C ARG A 114 -36.52 29.56 32.24
N SER A 115 -36.38 29.04 33.46
CA SER A 115 -35.69 27.77 33.71
C SER A 115 -36.39 26.60 33.03
N GLU A 116 -37.72 26.56 33.08
CA GLU A 116 -38.52 25.55 32.39
C GLU A 116 -38.42 25.68 30.86
N ALA A 117 -38.52 26.91 30.33
CA ALA A 117 -38.36 27.15 28.90
C ALA A 117 -36.97 26.74 28.39
N LEU A 118 -35.92 27.01 29.17
CA LEU A 118 -34.55 26.61 28.86
C LEU A 118 -34.38 25.08 28.93
N GLY A 119 -34.90 24.44 29.98
CA GLY A 119 -34.90 22.99 30.13
C GLY A 119 -35.63 22.28 28.98
N TYR A 120 -36.76 22.85 28.54
CA TYR A 120 -37.50 22.35 27.38
C TYR A 120 -36.72 22.58 26.07
N ALA A 121 -36.05 23.72 25.92
CA ALA A 121 -35.20 24.00 24.75
C ALA A 121 -34.07 22.97 24.60
N LEU A 122 -33.41 22.65 25.71
CA LEU A 122 -32.26 21.75 25.75
C LEU A 122 -32.68 20.29 25.54
N THR A 123 -33.63 19.80 26.33
CA THR A 123 -34.01 18.38 26.32
C THR A 123 -34.79 17.96 25.07
N LYS A 124 -35.67 18.82 24.54
CA LYS A 124 -36.52 18.46 23.39
C LYS A 124 -35.93 18.83 22.04
N PHE A 125 -35.12 19.88 21.94
CA PHE A 125 -34.63 20.37 20.65
C PHE A 125 -33.12 20.21 20.49
N LEU A 126 -32.32 20.76 21.40
CA LEU A 126 -30.88 20.85 21.21
C LEU A 126 -30.17 19.50 21.40
N TYR A 127 -30.34 18.82 22.54
CA TYR A 127 -29.65 17.55 22.80
C TYR A 127 -29.95 16.46 21.76
N PRO A 128 -31.19 16.21 21.33
CA PRO A 128 -31.45 15.20 20.30
C PRO A 128 -30.82 15.54 18.95
N THR A 129 -30.67 16.84 18.64
CA THR A 129 -30.02 17.25 17.39
C THR A 129 -28.51 17.09 17.49
N PHE A 130 -27.90 17.50 18.61
CA PHE A 130 -26.46 17.35 18.83
C PHE A 130 -26.04 15.89 19.01
N GLU A 131 -26.88 15.05 19.61
CA GLU A 131 -26.64 13.61 19.69
C GLU A 131 -26.56 12.99 18.29
N LYS A 132 -27.52 13.29 17.40
CA LYS A 132 -27.49 12.82 16.02
C LYS A 132 -26.26 13.34 15.27
N GLU A 133 -25.95 14.62 15.40
CA GLU A 133 -24.78 15.25 14.79
C GLU A 133 -23.47 14.59 15.27
N LEU A 134 -23.35 14.33 16.57
CA LEU A 134 -22.20 13.68 17.17
C LEU A 134 -22.09 12.21 16.78
N LYS A 135 -23.20 11.46 16.72
CA LYS A 135 -23.20 10.06 16.24
C LYS A 135 -22.67 9.97 14.81
N VAL A 136 -23.11 10.86 13.90
CA VAL A 136 -22.62 10.89 12.52
C VAL A 136 -21.14 11.23 12.47
N ARG A 137 -20.70 12.22 13.24
CA ARG A 137 -19.27 12.59 13.31
C ARG A 137 -18.40 11.44 13.81
N LEU A 138 -18.78 10.79 14.90
CA LEU A 138 -18.05 9.65 15.47
C LEU A 138 -18.04 8.44 14.52
N LEU A 139 -19.13 8.24 13.78
CA LEU A 139 -19.18 7.21 12.75
C LEU A 139 -18.13 7.48 11.67
N ASN A 140 -18.09 8.69 11.12
CA ASN A 140 -17.11 9.07 10.12
C ASN A 140 -15.66 8.96 10.65
N GLU A 141 -15.38 9.49 11.85
CA GLU A 141 -14.05 9.40 12.48
C GLU A 141 -13.62 7.93 12.68
N SER A 142 -14.55 7.05 13.08
CA SER A 142 -14.27 5.62 13.23
C SER A 142 -14.05 4.90 11.90
N GLN A 143 -14.80 5.25 10.86
CA GLN A 143 -14.62 4.72 9.51
C GLN A 143 -13.27 5.15 8.93
N GLU A 144 -12.90 6.43 9.06
CA GLU A 144 -11.57 6.93 8.70
C GLU A 144 -10.46 6.20 9.46
N GLY A 145 -10.67 5.89 10.75
CA GLY A 145 -9.75 5.11 11.55
C GLY A 145 -9.49 3.71 10.98
N VAL A 146 -10.56 3.02 10.55
CA VAL A 146 -10.47 1.72 9.88
C VAL A 146 -9.79 1.83 8.53
N ILE A 147 -10.12 2.84 7.71
CA ILE A 147 -9.45 3.09 6.42
C ILE A 147 -7.94 3.27 6.64
N LYS A 148 -7.53 4.09 7.62
CA LYS A 148 -6.12 4.31 7.95
C LYS A 148 -5.42 3.00 8.36
N ALA A 149 -6.11 2.13 9.10
CA ALA A 149 -5.57 0.82 9.45
C ALA A 149 -5.39 -0.09 8.21
N CYS A 150 -6.35 -0.09 7.29
CA CYS A 150 -6.25 -0.80 6.02
C CYS A 150 -5.05 -0.30 5.19
N CYS A 151 -4.93 1.02 5.03
CA CYS A 151 -3.82 1.65 4.30
C CYS A 151 -2.47 1.31 4.90
N ARG A 152 -2.31 1.36 6.24
CA ARG A 152 -1.07 0.97 6.92
C ARG A 152 -0.67 -0.48 6.62
N LYS A 153 -1.64 -1.39 6.59
CA LYS A 153 -1.38 -2.79 6.28
C LYS A 153 -0.98 -2.99 4.82
N LEU A 154 -1.68 -2.34 3.88
CA LEU A 154 -1.29 -2.35 2.47
C LEU A 154 0.10 -1.73 2.27
N TYR A 155 0.37 -0.59 2.91
CA TYR A 155 1.68 0.07 2.89
C TYR A 155 2.80 -0.88 3.31
N ASN A 156 2.62 -1.63 4.41
CA ASN A 156 3.62 -2.59 4.86
C ASN A 156 3.84 -3.74 3.86
N TRP A 157 2.80 -4.13 3.12
CA TRP A 157 2.94 -5.15 2.07
C TRP A 157 3.62 -4.63 0.81
N LEU A 158 3.31 -3.39 0.41
CA LEU A 158 3.90 -2.75 -0.77
C LEU A 158 5.32 -2.23 -0.52
N LYS A 159 5.69 -1.99 0.75
CA LYS A 159 7.03 -1.54 1.14
C LYS A 159 8.09 -2.64 1.00
N VAL A 160 7.71 -3.91 0.92
CA VAL A 160 8.68 -5.00 0.83
C VAL A 160 9.48 -4.89 -0.47
N ALA A 161 10.81 -4.84 -0.34
CA ALA A 161 11.73 -4.83 -1.48
C ALA A 161 11.70 -6.19 -2.22
N PRO A 162 12.05 -6.21 -3.51
CA PRO A 162 12.44 -7.44 -4.21
C PRO A 162 13.41 -8.29 -3.39
N TYR A 163 13.27 -9.61 -3.44
CA TYR A 163 14.21 -10.51 -2.77
C TYR A 163 15.62 -10.32 -3.34
N THR A 164 16.65 -10.29 -2.51
CA THR A 164 18.05 -10.24 -2.94
C THR A 164 18.75 -11.56 -2.62
N VAL A 165 19.59 -12.03 -3.54
CA VAL A 165 20.35 -13.26 -3.39
C VAL A 165 21.63 -12.98 -2.57
N ASP A 166 22.13 -13.99 -1.87
CA ASP A 166 23.39 -13.88 -1.14
C ASP A 166 24.57 -13.66 -2.11
N PRO A 167 25.49 -12.70 -1.86
CA PRO A 167 26.57 -12.35 -2.79
C PRO A 167 27.49 -13.52 -3.18
N GLN A 168 27.63 -14.51 -2.28
CA GLN A 168 28.44 -15.71 -2.53
C GLN A 168 27.87 -16.58 -3.66
N MET A 169 26.57 -16.52 -3.89
CA MET A 169 25.89 -17.25 -4.94
C MET A 169 26.09 -16.61 -6.31
N GLU A 170 26.37 -15.30 -6.35
CA GLU A 170 26.62 -14.55 -7.60
C GLU A 170 28.02 -14.82 -8.18
N GLU A 171 28.94 -15.41 -7.40
CA GLU A 171 30.27 -15.77 -7.88
C GLU A 171 30.25 -16.96 -8.87
N ASP A 172 29.18 -17.76 -8.84
CA ASP A 172 28.98 -18.87 -9.78
C ASP A 172 28.31 -18.37 -11.08
N GLU A 173 28.95 -18.58 -12.24
CA GLU A 173 28.45 -18.12 -13.55
C GLU A 173 27.02 -18.62 -13.87
N ASP A 174 26.66 -19.81 -13.37
CA ASP A 174 25.32 -20.38 -13.56
C ASP A 174 24.22 -19.69 -12.73
N PHE A 175 24.60 -18.90 -11.73
CA PHE A 175 23.72 -18.18 -10.80
C PHE A 175 23.88 -16.66 -10.89
N ASP A 176 24.39 -16.17 -12.02
CA ASP A 176 24.45 -14.74 -12.32
C ASP A 176 23.05 -14.11 -12.30
N THR A 177 22.92 -13.03 -11.55
CA THR A 177 21.68 -12.28 -11.29
C THR A 177 21.46 -11.14 -12.28
N ARG A 178 22.35 -10.93 -13.25
CA ARG A 178 22.22 -9.87 -14.29
C ARG A 178 20.90 -9.90 -15.05
N ASP A 179 20.39 -11.09 -15.37
CA ASP A 179 19.11 -11.28 -16.06
C ASP A 179 17.90 -11.29 -15.10
N GLY A 180 18.12 -10.96 -13.83
CA GLY A 180 17.14 -11.00 -12.75
C GLY A 180 17.09 -12.35 -12.03
N ILE A 181 16.20 -12.44 -11.05
CA ILE A 181 16.16 -13.56 -10.10
C ILE A 181 15.17 -14.62 -10.56
N ARG A 182 15.69 -15.79 -10.95
CA ARG A 182 14.89 -17.02 -11.14
C ARG A 182 14.31 -17.54 -9.82
N VAL A 183 12.99 -17.59 -9.72
CA VAL A 183 12.26 -18.03 -8.52
C VAL A 183 11.48 -19.30 -8.80
N PHE A 184 11.64 -20.33 -7.96
CA PHE A 184 10.82 -21.53 -8.01
C PHE A 184 9.80 -21.55 -6.87
N ALA A 185 8.52 -21.36 -7.20
CA ALA A 185 7.44 -21.37 -6.22
C ALA A 185 6.70 -22.71 -6.21
N ILE A 186 6.31 -23.18 -5.03
CA ILE A 186 5.42 -24.32 -4.86
C ILE A 186 4.14 -23.88 -4.16
N ALA A 187 3.00 -24.24 -4.75
CA ALA A 187 1.68 -24.12 -4.17
C ALA A 187 1.05 -25.50 -3.95
N TYR A 188 0.36 -25.65 -2.83
CA TYR A 188 -0.34 -26.88 -2.46
C TYR A 188 -1.64 -26.54 -1.73
N GLU A 189 -2.51 -27.52 -1.61
CA GLU A 189 -3.75 -27.46 -0.83
C GLU A 189 -3.70 -28.52 0.28
N ASN A 190 -4.44 -28.34 1.37
CA ASN A 190 -4.45 -29.31 2.49
C ASN A 190 -5.08 -30.67 2.15
N ASN A 191 -5.58 -30.84 0.93
CA ASN A 191 -6.17 -32.09 0.47
C ASN A 191 -5.09 -32.99 -0.16
N TRP A 192 -4.92 -34.20 0.38
CA TRP A 192 -3.92 -35.17 -0.08
C TRP A 192 -4.21 -35.78 -1.46
N GLU A 193 -5.43 -35.63 -1.97
CA GLU A 193 -5.80 -36.07 -3.32
C GLU A 193 -5.40 -35.06 -4.41
N VAL A 194 -5.27 -33.80 -4.02
CA VAL A 194 -4.93 -32.72 -4.94
C VAL A 194 -3.40 -32.63 -5.05
N PRO A 195 -2.85 -32.70 -6.27
CA PRO A 195 -1.41 -32.60 -6.47
C PRO A 195 -0.92 -31.18 -6.18
N ALA A 196 0.27 -31.06 -5.56
CA ALA A 196 0.97 -29.78 -5.48
C ALA A 196 1.57 -29.42 -6.85
N PHE A 197 1.70 -28.12 -7.11
CA PHE A 197 2.28 -27.60 -8.34
C PHE A 197 3.42 -26.65 -8.02
N GLY A 198 4.51 -26.77 -8.77
CA GLY A 198 5.64 -25.85 -8.76
C GLY A 198 5.70 -25.07 -10.07
N ALA A 199 6.05 -23.79 -10.01
CA ALA A 199 6.30 -22.95 -11.17
C ALA A 199 7.69 -22.30 -11.04
N LEU A 200 8.49 -22.41 -12.09
CA LEU A 200 9.74 -21.68 -12.23
C LEU A 200 9.49 -20.44 -13.07
N ILE A 201 9.84 -19.30 -12.51
CA ILE A 201 9.79 -18.00 -13.17
C ILE A 201 11.21 -17.53 -13.44
N ASP A 202 11.45 -17.02 -14.64
CA ASP A 202 12.73 -16.39 -14.99
C ASP A 202 12.88 -15.00 -14.35
N GLY A 203 14.05 -14.37 -14.49
CA GLY A 203 14.28 -13.03 -13.93
C GLY A 203 13.40 -11.93 -14.52
N SER A 204 12.70 -12.21 -15.63
CA SER A 204 11.79 -11.28 -16.30
C SER A 204 10.33 -11.42 -15.83
N GLY A 205 10.02 -12.43 -15.00
CA GLY A 205 8.67 -12.68 -14.50
C GLY A 205 7.83 -13.60 -15.39
N GLU A 206 8.44 -14.24 -16.39
CA GLU A 206 7.78 -15.20 -17.29
C GLU A 206 7.95 -16.64 -16.82
N VAL A 207 6.96 -17.48 -17.15
CA VAL A 207 6.93 -18.87 -16.70
C VAL A 207 7.82 -19.69 -17.63
N SER A 208 8.95 -20.16 -17.12
CA SER A 208 9.86 -21.01 -17.90
C SER A 208 9.37 -22.45 -17.93
N GLU A 209 9.13 -23.05 -16.75
CA GLU A 209 8.68 -24.43 -16.62
C GLU A 209 7.81 -24.63 -15.38
N TYR A 210 7.04 -25.72 -15.36
CA TYR A 210 6.25 -26.12 -14.20
C TYR A 210 6.47 -27.59 -13.85
N LEU A 211 6.26 -27.92 -12.58
CA LEU A 211 6.42 -29.24 -12.00
C LEU A 211 5.13 -29.67 -11.30
N ARG A 212 4.71 -30.92 -11.49
CA ARG A 212 3.57 -31.50 -10.76
C ARG A 212 4.09 -32.50 -9.73
N LEU A 213 3.69 -32.32 -8.47
CA LEU A 213 4.12 -33.13 -7.32
C LEU A 213 2.88 -33.72 -6.60
N PRO A 214 2.38 -34.88 -7.06
CA PRO A 214 1.13 -35.45 -6.55
C PRO A 214 1.14 -35.91 -5.09
N HIS A 215 2.32 -36.16 -4.53
CA HIS A 215 2.52 -36.82 -3.25
C HIS A 215 3.36 -35.99 -2.28
N LEU A 216 3.52 -34.69 -2.54
CA LEU A 216 4.30 -33.79 -1.70
C LEU A 216 3.79 -33.72 -0.25
N LEU A 217 2.48 -33.86 -0.04
CA LEU A 217 1.88 -33.84 1.31
C LEU A 217 2.09 -35.14 2.11
N LYS A 218 2.56 -36.22 1.46
CA LYS A 218 2.82 -37.48 2.16
C LYS A 218 4.05 -37.36 3.05
N ARG A 219 4.06 -38.11 4.16
CA ARG A 219 5.14 -38.07 5.14
C ARG A 219 6.23 -39.09 4.82
N LYS A 220 7.50 -38.69 4.96
CA LYS A 220 8.66 -39.61 4.90
C LYS A 220 8.53 -40.77 5.91
N ASN A 221 7.99 -40.48 7.10
CA ASN A 221 7.79 -41.46 8.17
C ASN A 221 6.36 -42.06 8.21
N ALA A 222 5.61 -42.03 7.10
CA ALA A 222 4.25 -42.59 7.03
C ALA A 222 4.24 -44.08 7.43
N TRP A 223 3.17 -44.61 8.05
CA TRP A 223 3.14 -46.03 8.45
C TRP A 223 3.19 -46.97 7.23
N LYS A 224 2.59 -46.56 6.11
CA LYS A 224 2.53 -47.35 4.88
C LYS A 224 3.78 -47.12 4.04
N GLU A 225 4.47 -48.22 3.71
CA GLU A 225 5.67 -48.22 2.86
C GLU A 225 5.42 -47.55 1.49
N ARG A 226 4.30 -47.89 0.84
CA ARG A 226 3.90 -47.28 -0.44
C ARG A 226 3.80 -45.74 -0.40
N GLU A 227 3.40 -45.15 0.72
CA GLU A 227 3.32 -43.69 0.83
C GLU A 227 4.71 -43.05 0.93
N ARG A 228 5.66 -43.73 1.58
CA ARG A 228 7.06 -43.30 1.66
C ARG A 228 7.72 -43.33 0.30
N GLU A 229 7.57 -44.42 -0.44
CA GLU A 229 8.13 -44.57 -1.79
C GLU A 229 7.63 -43.49 -2.74
N LEU A 230 6.32 -43.19 -2.70
CA LEU A 230 5.72 -42.15 -3.54
C LEU A 230 6.22 -40.74 -3.20
N LYS A 231 6.42 -40.43 -1.91
CA LYS A 231 7.02 -39.17 -1.48
C LYS A 231 8.49 -39.07 -1.90
N GLU A 232 9.24 -40.16 -1.79
CA GLU A 232 10.64 -40.20 -2.20
C GLU A 232 10.79 -40.02 -3.72
N LEU A 233 9.87 -40.56 -4.52
CA LEU A 233 9.81 -40.31 -5.97
C LEU A 233 9.63 -38.81 -6.28
N ASP A 234 8.69 -38.15 -5.61
CA ASP A 234 8.46 -36.71 -5.77
C ASP A 234 9.69 -35.87 -5.35
N LEU A 235 10.37 -36.25 -4.27
CA LEU A 235 11.61 -35.59 -3.85
C LEU A 235 12.76 -35.82 -4.85
N LYS A 236 12.84 -37.01 -5.46
CA LYS A 236 13.81 -37.29 -6.54
C LYS A 236 13.50 -36.46 -7.80
N LEU A 237 12.23 -36.27 -8.13
CA LEU A 237 11.82 -35.40 -9.23
C LEU A 237 12.18 -33.94 -8.93
N LEU A 238 11.91 -33.47 -7.72
CA LEU A 238 12.28 -32.14 -7.26
C LEU A 238 13.80 -31.93 -7.31
N ARG A 239 14.60 -32.89 -6.81
CA ARG A 239 16.07 -32.87 -6.87
C ARG A 239 16.57 -32.70 -8.30
N LYS A 240 16.05 -33.49 -9.25
CA LYS A 240 16.39 -33.39 -10.68
C LYS A 240 15.99 -32.04 -11.27
N PHE A 241 14.83 -31.51 -10.88
CA PHE A 241 14.36 -30.22 -11.36
C PHE A 241 15.27 -29.07 -10.89
N ILE A 242 15.63 -29.04 -9.60
CA ILE A 242 16.53 -28.03 -9.02
C ILE A 242 17.91 -28.10 -9.69
N LEU A 243 18.46 -29.30 -9.89
CA LEU A 243 19.76 -29.49 -10.53
C LEU A 243 19.78 -28.97 -11.99
N ASN A 244 18.71 -29.23 -12.74
CA ASN A 244 18.63 -28.84 -14.16
C ASN A 244 18.34 -27.34 -14.35
N LYS A 245 17.55 -26.75 -13.45
CA LYS A 245 17.02 -25.39 -13.61
C LYS A 245 17.67 -24.32 -12.75
N LYS A 246 18.40 -24.73 -11.71
CA LYS A 246 19.22 -23.86 -10.86
C LYS A 246 18.46 -22.57 -10.46
N PRO A 247 17.33 -22.67 -9.74
CA PRO A 247 16.64 -21.49 -9.22
C PRO A 247 17.49 -20.79 -8.16
N HIS A 248 17.40 -19.47 -8.07
CA HIS A 248 18.14 -18.71 -7.05
C HIS A 248 17.47 -18.78 -5.68
N VAL A 249 16.15 -18.89 -5.67
CA VAL A 249 15.35 -18.99 -4.45
C VAL A 249 14.15 -19.90 -4.67
N ILE A 250 13.78 -20.65 -3.64
CA ILE A 250 12.60 -21.50 -3.63
C ILE A 250 11.60 -20.91 -2.63
N CYS A 251 10.35 -20.73 -3.03
CA CYS A 251 9.30 -20.29 -2.12
C CYS A 251 8.16 -21.30 -2.00
N LEU A 252 7.58 -21.38 -0.81
CA LEU A 252 6.41 -22.22 -0.53
C LEU A 252 5.27 -21.34 -0.01
N GLY A 253 4.07 -21.51 -0.59
CA GLY A 253 2.86 -20.87 -0.08
C GLY A 253 2.47 -21.42 1.29
N ALA A 254 2.38 -20.54 2.29
CA ALA A 254 1.99 -20.91 3.64
C ALA A 254 0.46 -21.06 3.75
N VAL A 255 -0.05 -22.30 3.71
CA VAL A 255 -1.49 -22.59 3.87
C VAL A 255 -1.82 -23.16 5.25
N SER A 256 -0.93 -23.99 5.79
CA SER A 256 -1.16 -24.75 7.02
C SER A 256 0.14 -25.13 7.71
N ARG A 257 0.05 -25.82 8.86
CA ARG A 257 1.23 -26.29 9.60
C ARG A 257 2.03 -27.32 8.80
N GLU A 258 1.40 -28.01 7.87
CA GLU A 258 2.03 -28.93 6.93
C GLU A 258 3.12 -28.24 6.09
N ALA A 259 3.03 -26.93 5.87
CA ALA A 259 4.07 -26.14 5.19
C ALA A 259 5.45 -26.35 5.79
N LEU A 260 5.54 -26.40 7.13
CA LEU A 260 6.80 -26.55 7.85
C LEU A 260 7.47 -27.88 7.52
N GLN A 261 6.69 -28.96 7.44
CA GLN A 261 7.21 -30.28 7.09
C GLN A 261 7.70 -30.33 5.64
N ILE A 262 6.97 -29.69 4.72
CA ILE A 262 7.34 -29.62 3.31
C ILE A 262 8.64 -28.81 3.15
N ILE A 263 8.82 -27.73 3.92
CA ILE A 263 10.05 -26.94 3.87
C ILE A 263 11.24 -27.69 4.40
N ASP A 264 11.11 -28.38 5.53
CA ASP A 264 12.20 -29.20 6.06
C ASP A 264 12.61 -30.27 5.03
N ASP A 265 11.63 -30.83 4.31
CA ASP A 265 11.89 -31.77 3.22
C ASP A 265 12.64 -31.13 2.04
N ILE A 266 12.25 -29.94 1.61
CA ILE A 266 12.90 -29.21 0.50
C ILE A 266 14.30 -28.76 0.91
N LYS A 267 14.47 -28.21 2.12
CA LYS A 267 15.77 -27.80 2.67
C LYS A 267 16.73 -28.98 2.76
N ALA A 268 16.24 -30.16 3.14
CA ALA A 268 17.07 -31.37 3.12
C ALA A 268 17.52 -31.76 1.69
N VAL A 269 16.65 -31.59 0.68
CA VAL A 269 17.03 -31.85 -0.73
C VAL A 269 18.05 -30.83 -1.23
N VAL A 270 17.90 -29.55 -0.87
CA VAL A 270 18.86 -28.50 -1.25
C VAL A 270 20.20 -28.71 -0.56
N ALA A 271 20.22 -29.06 0.73
CA ALA A 271 21.46 -29.36 1.45
C ALA A 271 22.20 -30.57 0.84
N ASP A 272 21.47 -31.63 0.47
CA ASP A 272 22.03 -32.80 -0.23
C ASP A 272 22.62 -32.43 -1.60
N LEU A 273 22.02 -31.48 -2.32
CA LEU A 273 22.55 -30.96 -3.59
C LEU A 273 23.80 -30.10 -3.38
N ALA A 274 23.81 -29.26 -2.33
CA ALA A 274 24.97 -28.44 -2.00
C ALA A 274 26.19 -29.30 -1.62
N GLU A 275 26.00 -30.38 -0.85
CA GLU A 275 27.08 -31.28 -0.43
C GLU A 275 27.59 -32.17 -1.55
N ASN A 276 26.71 -32.77 -2.36
CA ASN A 276 27.11 -33.78 -3.36
C ASN A 276 27.46 -33.18 -4.73
N GLU A 277 26.76 -32.12 -5.14
CA GLU A 277 26.87 -31.54 -6.49
C GLU A 277 27.57 -30.17 -6.46
N GLN A 278 28.08 -29.74 -5.30
CA GLN A 278 28.79 -28.46 -5.09
C GLN A 278 27.98 -27.23 -5.52
N MET A 279 26.65 -27.29 -5.40
CA MET A 279 25.79 -26.13 -5.66
C MET A 279 25.83 -25.12 -4.50
N PRO A 280 25.66 -23.82 -4.77
CA PRO A 280 25.46 -22.83 -3.72
C PRO A 280 24.18 -23.16 -2.93
N VAL A 281 24.15 -22.74 -1.66
CA VAL A 281 23.02 -22.99 -0.77
C VAL A 281 21.84 -22.12 -1.22
N ILE A 282 20.80 -22.76 -1.76
CA ILE A 282 19.57 -22.09 -2.20
C ILE A 282 18.66 -21.86 -1.00
N ASN A 283 18.25 -20.61 -0.76
CA ASN A 283 17.32 -20.29 0.33
C ASN A 283 15.89 -20.78 0.01
N VAL A 284 15.21 -21.27 1.05
CA VAL A 284 13.84 -21.78 0.98
C VAL A 284 12.95 -20.99 1.92
N GLU A 285 12.08 -20.16 1.34
CA GLU A 285 11.28 -19.16 2.05
C GLU A 285 9.79 -19.53 2.15
N LEU A 286 9.18 -19.17 3.29
CA LEU A 286 7.73 -19.20 3.47
C LEU A 286 7.14 -17.87 3.01
N VAL A 287 6.23 -17.93 2.05
CA VAL A 287 5.55 -16.74 1.55
C VAL A 287 4.08 -16.81 1.92
N ASP A 288 3.56 -15.65 2.33
CA ASP A 288 2.14 -15.46 2.61
C ASP A 288 1.29 -15.75 1.35
N ASN A 289 0.18 -16.44 1.56
CA ASN A 289 -0.59 -17.04 0.47
C ASN A 289 -1.87 -16.27 0.11
N ASP A 290 -2.24 -15.25 0.89
CA ASP A 290 -3.51 -14.53 0.71
C ASP A 290 -3.64 -13.91 -0.69
N LEU A 291 -2.57 -13.23 -1.16
CA LEU A 291 -2.52 -12.62 -2.49
C LEU A 291 -2.71 -13.65 -3.60
N ALA A 292 -1.92 -14.72 -3.57
CA ALA A 292 -1.92 -15.76 -4.60
C ALA A 292 -3.27 -16.52 -4.66
N THR A 293 -3.94 -16.66 -3.52
CA THR A 293 -5.27 -17.27 -3.41
C THR A 293 -6.36 -16.42 -4.06
N VAL A 294 -6.24 -15.09 -3.98
CA VAL A 294 -7.15 -14.20 -4.73
C VAL A 294 -6.80 -14.24 -6.22
N TYR A 295 -5.51 -14.14 -6.56
CA TYR A 295 -5.05 -14.13 -7.96
C TYR A 295 -5.44 -15.39 -8.74
N MET A 296 -5.30 -16.59 -8.16
CA MET A 296 -5.60 -17.85 -8.86
C MET A 296 -7.05 -17.94 -9.39
N ASN A 297 -7.98 -17.23 -8.73
CA ASN A 297 -9.40 -17.17 -9.08
C ASN A 297 -9.77 -15.90 -9.87
N SER A 298 -8.79 -15.04 -10.15
CA SER A 298 -9.03 -13.80 -10.90
C SER A 298 -9.30 -14.08 -12.37
N LYS A 299 -10.14 -13.24 -12.98
CA LYS A 299 -10.35 -13.31 -14.45
C LYS A 299 -9.07 -13.02 -15.21
N LYS A 300 -8.17 -12.22 -14.63
CA LYS A 300 -6.86 -11.95 -15.23
C LYS A 300 -6.03 -13.22 -15.31
N ALA A 301 -5.87 -13.95 -14.21
CA ALA A 301 -5.11 -15.20 -14.20
C ALA A 301 -5.72 -16.26 -15.14
N GLU A 302 -7.05 -16.31 -15.24
CA GLU A 302 -7.74 -17.15 -16.22
C GLU A 302 -7.45 -16.78 -17.68
N ASN A 303 -7.33 -15.47 -17.97
CA ASN A 303 -7.02 -15.00 -19.32
C ASN A 303 -5.55 -15.19 -19.68
N ASP A 304 -4.64 -14.90 -18.74
CA ASP A 304 -3.19 -15.02 -18.93
C ASP A 304 -2.78 -16.50 -19.02
N PHE A 305 -3.41 -17.38 -18.21
CA PHE A 305 -3.05 -18.79 -18.09
C PHE A 305 -4.25 -19.72 -18.16
N ARG A 306 -4.98 -19.68 -19.29
CA ARG A 306 -6.22 -20.45 -19.49
C ARG A 306 -6.05 -21.95 -19.27
N ASP A 307 -4.96 -22.53 -19.76
CA ASP A 307 -4.72 -23.98 -19.71
C ASP A 307 -4.12 -24.44 -18.38
N TYR A 308 -3.75 -23.52 -17.49
CA TYR A 308 -3.10 -23.86 -16.23
C TYR A 308 -4.13 -24.09 -15.12
N PRO A 309 -3.96 -25.14 -14.28
CA PRO A 309 -4.82 -25.37 -13.15
C PRO A 309 -4.66 -24.25 -12.10
N PRO A 310 -5.67 -24.02 -11.23
CA PRO A 310 -5.64 -22.92 -10.27
C PRO A 310 -4.39 -22.92 -9.37
N LEU A 311 -3.98 -24.08 -8.83
CA LEU A 311 -2.77 -24.18 -8.00
C LEU A 311 -1.49 -23.80 -8.75
N LEU A 312 -1.41 -24.02 -10.06
CA LEU A 312 -0.26 -23.58 -10.84
C LEU A 312 -0.25 -22.06 -11.00
N ARG A 313 -1.42 -21.43 -11.21
CA ARG A 313 -1.56 -19.97 -11.23
C ARG A 313 -1.20 -19.35 -9.87
N GLN A 314 -1.56 -20.03 -8.78
CA GLN A 314 -1.19 -19.65 -7.43
C GLN A 314 0.34 -19.69 -7.24
N ALA A 315 1.01 -20.76 -7.68
CA ALA A 315 2.47 -20.84 -7.64
C ALA A 315 3.13 -19.70 -8.42
N ILE A 316 2.60 -19.37 -9.61
CA ILE A 316 3.11 -18.25 -10.41
C ILE A 316 3.03 -16.92 -9.63
N SER A 317 1.90 -16.65 -8.98
CA SER A 317 1.72 -15.43 -8.18
C SER A 317 2.67 -15.38 -6.97
N LEU A 318 2.92 -16.51 -6.31
CA LEU A 318 3.89 -16.59 -5.20
C LEU A 318 5.31 -16.25 -5.65
N ALA A 319 5.73 -16.75 -6.81
CA ALA A 319 7.05 -16.44 -7.35
C ALA A 319 7.16 -14.97 -7.77
N ARG A 320 6.16 -14.43 -8.49
CA ARG A 320 6.14 -13.01 -8.89
C ARG A 320 6.10 -12.06 -7.71
N ARG A 321 5.36 -12.40 -6.65
CA ARG A 321 5.34 -11.63 -5.40
C ARG A 321 6.73 -11.51 -4.78
N LEU A 322 7.56 -12.55 -4.88
CA LEU A 322 8.92 -12.52 -4.34
C LEU A 322 9.87 -11.66 -5.19
N GLN A 323 9.64 -11.61 -6.50
CA GLN A 323 10.38 -10.76 -7.43
C GLN A 323 9.99 -9.28 -7.30
N ASP A 324 8.69 -8.98 -7.34
CA ASP A 324 8.16 -7.63 -7.21
C ASP A 324 6.78 -7.67 -6.53
N PRO A 325 6.73 -7.45 -5.19
CA PRO A 325 5.46 -7.38 -4.47
C PRO A 325 4.53 -6.30 -5.02
N LEU A 326 5.05 -5.12 -5.37
CA LEU A 326 4.25 -3.98 -5.81
C LEU A 326 3.56 -4.27 -7.15
N ALA A 327 4.29 -4.83 -8.11
CA ALA A 327 3.72 -5.26 -9.39
C ALA A 327 2.64 -6.33 -9.20
N GLU A 328 2.88 -7.31 -8.35
CA GLU A 328 1.94 -8.42 -8.13
C GLU A 328 0.66 -7.95 -7.41
N PHE A 329 0.76 -7.13 -6.36
CA PHE A 329 -0.41 -6.53 -5.71
C PHE A 329 -1.23 -5.66 -6.67
N SER A 330 -0.57 -4.96 -7.60
CA SER A 330 -1.26 -4.13 -8.60
C SER A 330 -2.13 -4.95 -9.56
N GLN A 331 -1.87 -6.26 -9.71
CA GLN A 331 -2.67 -7.15 -10.55
C GLN A 331 -4.10 -7.32 -10.05
N LEU A 332 -4.34 -7.14 -8.76
CA LEU A 332 -5.68 -7.22 -8.17
C LEU A 332 -6.47 -5.92 -8.30
N CYS A 333 -5.84 -4.84 -8.76
CA CYS A 333 -6.48 -3.55 -9.02
C CYS A 333 -7.18 -3.55 -10.39
N THR A 334 -8.08 -4.52 -10.56
CA THR A 334 -8.92 -4.71 -11.74
C THR A 334 -10.27 -4.00 -11.58
N PRO A 335 -11.03 -3.81 -12.68
CA PRO A 335 -12.41 -3.31 -12.60
C PRO A 335 -13.35 -4.21 -11.77
N ASP A 336 -13.00 -5.48 -11.57
CA ASP A 336 -13.74 -6.42 -10.74
C ASP A 336 -13.44 -6.25 -9.23
N GLU A 337 -12.56 -5.30 -8.86
CA GLU A 337 -12.26 -4.92 -7.48
C GLU A 337 -11.80 -6.10 -6.60
N GLU A 338 -10.99 -7.00 -7.17
CA GLU A 338 -10.47 -8.20 -6.49
C GLU A 338 -9.57 -7.85 -5.30
N ILE A 339 -8.96 -6.66 -5.32
CA ILE A 339 -8.14 -6.12 -4.23
C ILE A 339 -8.87 -6.14 -2.86
N PHE A 340 -10.19 -6.03 -2.84
CA PHE A 340 -10.97 -6.05 -1.59
C PHE A 340 -11.27 -7.44 -1.05
N CYS A 341 -10.97 -8.50 -1.81
CA CYS A 341 -10.99 -9.87 -1.30
C CYS A 341 -9.85 -10.11 -0.29
N LEU A 342 -8.80 -9.27 -0.33
CA LEU A 342 -7.77 -9.28 0.70
C LEU A 342 -8.32 -8.75 2.02
N LYS A 343 -7.99 -9.44 3.11
CA LYS A 343 -8.41 -9.06 4.46
C LYS A 343 -7.40 -8.09 5.05
N TYR A 344 -7.62 -6.80 4.85
CA TYR A 344 -6.86 -5.75 5.51
C TYR A 344 -7.27 -5.63 6.97
N HIS A 345 -8.58 -5.52 7.19
CA HIS A 345 -9.17 -5.25 8.48
C HIS A 345 -10.52 -5.97 8.63
N PRO A 346 -10.88 -6.50 9.83
CA PRO A 346 -12.13 -7.23 10.02
C PRO A 346 -13.40 -6.43 9.64
N LEU A 347 -13.37 -5.12 9.82
CA LEU A 347 -14.49 -4.20 9.56
C LEU A 347 -14.41 -3.47 8.21
N GLN A 348 -13.53 -3.88 7.30
CA GLN A 348 -13.34 -3.17 6.02
C GLN A 348 -14.63 -3.08 5.18
N ASP A 349 -15.52 -4.08 5.30
CA ASP A 349 -16.81 -4.13 4.59
C ASP A 349 -17.87 -3.19 5.21
N ASN A 350 -17.56 -2.55 6.35
CA ASN A 350 -18.45 -1.61 7.05
C ASN A 350 -18.07 -0.14 6.85
N VAL A 351 -17.19 0.12 5.89
CA VAL A 351 -16.68 1.44 5.52
C VAL A 351 -17.20 1.84 4.13
N PRO A 352 -17.37 3.14 3.83
CA PRO A 352 -17.74 3.58 2.48
C PRO A 352 -16.72 3.09 1.44
N ARG A 353 -17.23 2.38 0.41
CA ARG A 353 -16.39 1.74 -0.61
C ARG A 353 -15.50 2.75 -1.34
N ASP A 354 -16.07 3.87 -1.77
CA ASP A 354 -15.35 4.90 -2.54
C ASP A 354 -14.18 5.51 -1.74
N GLU A 355 -14.38 5.76 -0.45
CA GLU A 355 -13.33 6.31 0.42
C GLU A 355 -12.20 5.30 0.60
N LEU A 356 -12.53 4.02 0.80
CA LEU A 356 -11.54 2.95 0.89
C LEU A 356 -10.79 2.76 -0.43
N THR A 357 -11.48 2.75 -1.58
CA THR A 357 -10.85 2.65 -2.91
C THR A 357 -9.84 3.77 -3.13
N ASN A 358 -10.22 5.01 -2.81
CA ASN A 358 -9.34 6.17 -2.97
C ASN A 358 -8.12 6.08 -2.05
N ALA A 359 -8.32 5.64 -0.80
CA ALA A 359 -7.24 5.52 0.17
C ALA A 359 -6.25 4.40 -0.19
N LEU A 360 -6.73 3.24 -0.66
CA LEU A 360 -5.86 2.15 -1.15
C LEU A 360 -5.13 2.56 -2.43
N SER A 361 -5.83 3.23 -3.37
CA SER A 361 -5.23 3.73 -4.60
C SER A 361 -4.12 4.75 -4.33
N LEU A 362 -4.30 5.61 -3.32
CA LEU A 362 -3.28 6.56 -2.90
C LEU A 362 -2.00 5.86 -2.43
N GLU A 363 -2.10 4.75 -1.70
CA GLU A 363 -0.91 3.98 -1.29
C GLU A 363 -0.18 3.37 -2.49
N PHE A 364 -0.91 2.85 -3.47
CA PHE A 364 -0.30 2.40 -4.73
C PHE A 364 0.38 3.55 -5.47
N VAL A 365 -0.25 4.73 -5.55
CA VAL A 365 0.34 5.92 -6.18
C VAL A 365 1.62 6.29 -5.46
N ASN A 366 1.61 6.42 -4.13
CA ASN A 366 2.79 6.78 -3.36
C ASN A 366 3.96 5.82 -3.64
N ARG A 367 3.73 4.51 -3.55
CA ARG A 367 4.77 3.48 -3.73
C ARG A 367 5.24 3.37 -5.18
N THR A 368 4.32 3.43 -6.16
CA THR A 368 4.66 3.34 -7.59
C THR A 368 5.52 4.52 -8.03
N ASN A 369 5.23 5.72 -7.55
CA ASN A 369 6.01 6.91 -7.92
C ASN A 369 7.32 7.02 -7.12
N GLU A 370 7.39 6.45 -5.91
CA GLU A 370 8.65 6.31 -5.17
C GLU A 370 9.60 5.33 -5.84
N VAL A 371 9.10 4.20 -6.36
CA VAL A 371 9.93 3.22 -7.08
C VAL A 371 10.25 3.71 -8.49
N GLY A 372 9.24 4.19 -9.24
CA GLY A 372 9.31 4.53 -10.65
C GLY A 372 9.10 3.31 -11.56
N VAL A 373 8.52 3.54 -12.74
CA VAL A 373 8.06 2.46 -13.64
C VAL A 373 8.78 2.53 -14.98
N ASP A 374 9.38 1.42 -15.40
CA ASP A 374 9.94 1.27 -16.75
C ASP A 374 8.84 0.86 -17.73
N ILE A 375 8.53 1.75 -18.68
CA ILE A 375 7.47 1.52 -19.67
C ILE A 375 7.87 0.47 -20.70
N ASN A 376 9.16 0.35 -21.05
CA ASN A 376 9.64 -0.66 -21.98
C ASN A 376 9.52 -2.06 -21.37
N LEU A 377 9.87 -2.22 -20.09
CA LEU A 377 9.65 -3.47 -19.36
C LEU A 377 8.17 -3.81 -19.28
N VAL A 378 7.30 -2.83 -19.03
CA VAL A 378 5.84 -3.04 -19.01
C VAL A 378 5.28 -3.49 -20.37
N ILE A 379 5.84 -3.01 -21.47
CA ILE A 379 5.42 -3.43 -22.81
C ILE A 379 5.80 -4.88 -23.06
N THR A 380 7.03 -5.25 -22.70
CA THR A 380 7.57 -6.60 -22.85
C THR A 380 6.86 -7.59 -21.94
N HIS A 381 6.57 -7.19 -20.70
CA HIS A 381 6.01 -8.04 -19.65
C HIS A 381 4.59 -7.58 -19.24
N PRO A 382 3.53 -8.16 -19.82
CA PRO A 382 2.16 -7.71 -19.58
C PRO A 382 1.69 -7.80 -18.12
N HIS A 383 2.36 -8.63 -17.32
CA HIS A 383 2.04 -8.82 -15.91
C HIS A 383 2.47 -7.63 -15.04
N THR A 384 3.21 -6.63 -15.53
CA THR A 384 3.51 -5.39 -14.76
C THR A 384 2.65 -4.20 -15.19
N SER A 385 1.82 -4.36 -16.23
CA SER A 385 1.07 -3.27 -16.86
C SER A 385 0.08 -2.50 -15.98
N PHE A 386 -0.41 -3.13 -14.90
CA PHE A 386 -1.33 -2.47 -13.98
C PHE A 386 -0.65 -1.39 -13.13
N LEU A 387 0.67 -1.37 -13.02
CA LEU A 387 1.41 -0.29 -12.33
C LEU A 387 1.24 1.06 -13.02
N VAL A 388 1.11 1.07 -14.35
CA VAL A 388 1.05 2.30 -15.15
C VAL A 388 -0.14 3.17 -14.77
N GLN A 389 -1.23 2.58 -14.26
CA GLN A 389 -2.39 3.36 -13.82
C GLN A 389 -2.13 4.21 -12.56
N PHE A 390 -1.10 3.88 -11.78
CA PHE A 390 -0.75 4.54 -10.53
C PHE A 390 0.35 5.59 -10.68
N ILE A 391 0.91 5.76 -11.88
CA ILE A 391 1.84 6.86 -12.18
C ILE A 391 1.10 8.19 -12.08
N CYS A 392 1.71 9.18 -11.41
CA CYS A 392 1.14 10.52 -11.25
C CYS A 392 0.70 11.12 -12.60
N GLY A 393 -0.51 11.66 -12.66
CA GLY A 393 -1.09 12.24 -13.89
C GLY A 393 -1.69 11.22 -14.87
N LEU A 394 -1.36 9.93 -14.71
CA LEU A 394 -2.02 8.81 -15.37
C LEU A 394 -3.20 8.30 -14.53
N GLY A 395 -3.83 7.25 -15.04
CA GLY A 395 -5.01 6.59 -14.50
C GLY A 395 -5.37 5.43 -15.43
N PRO A 396 -6.37 4.61 -15.12
CA PRO A 396 -6.63 3.36 -15.86
C PRO A 396 -6.83 3.60 -17.36
N ARG A 397 -7.56 4.66 -17.74
CA ARG A 397 -7.80 5.01 -19.15
C ARG A 397 -6.54 5.52 -19.86
N LYS A 398 -5.79 6.42 -19.22
CA LYS A 398 -4.60 7.04 -19.83
C LYS A 398 -3.42 6.07 -19.89
N GLY A 399 -3.21 5.28 -18.84
CA GLY A 399 -2.17 4.24 -18.81
C GLY A 399 -2.41 3.18 -19.88
N TYR A 400 -3.65 2.70 -20.03
CA TYR A 400 -4.00 1.79 -21.11
C TYR A 400 -3.77 2.41 -22.50
N ALA A 401 -4.16 3.68 -22.71
CA ALA A 401 -3.95 4.37 -23.97
C ALA A 401 -2.46 4.52 -24.32
N LEU A 402 -1.62 4.88 -23.35
CA LEU A 402 -0.17 4.98 -23.49
C LEU A 402 0.43 3.66 -23.96
N LEU A 403 0.16 2.57 -23.22
CA LEU A 403 0.66 1.24 -23.56
C LEU A 403 0.16 0.75 -24.92
N LYS A 404 -1.09 1.07 -25.27
CA LYS A 404 -1.66 0.71 -26.57
C LYS A 404 -0.94 1.41 -27.72
N ILE A 405 -0.65 2.71 -27.59
CA ILE A 405 0.06 3.49 -28.64
C ILE A 405 1.45 2.89 -28.88
N LEU A 406 2.22 2.66 -27.82
CA LEU A 406 3.58 2.12 -27.92
C LEU A 406 3.59 0.68 -28.49
N LYS A 407 2.62 -0.16 -28.09
CA LYS A 407 2.47 -1.50 -28.67
C LYS A 407 2.11 -1.48 -30.15
N GLN A 408 1.30 -0.51 -30.60
CA GLN A 408 0.89 -0.38 -31.99
C GLN A 408 1.99 0.20 -32.89
N SER A 409 2.81 1.11 -32.37
CA SER A 409 3.93 1.67 -33.12
C SER A 409 5.13 0.72 -33.22
N HIS A 410 5.17 -0.34 -32.41
CA HIS A 410 6.33 -1.23 -32.26
C HIS A 410 7.64 -0.47 -31.96
N GLN A 411 7.52 0.71 -31.33
CA GLN A 411 8.65 1.55 -30.95
C GLN A 411 8.92 1.40 -29.46
N ARG A 412 10.20 1.24 -29.11
CA ARG A 412 10.67 1.39 -27.73
C ARG A 412 10.72 2.88 -27.39
N LEU A 413 10.47 3.19 -26.12
CA LEU A 413 10.60 4.54 -25.60
C LEU A 413 12.08 4.79 -25.30
N GLU A 414 12.74 5.61 -26.11
CA GLU A 414 14.18 5.92 -26.01
C GLU A 414 14.44 7.21 -25.22
N SER A 415 13.49 8.14 -25.22
CA SER A 415 13.57 9.37 -24.42
C SER A 415 12.20 9.80 -23.91
N ARG A 416 12.18 10.46 -22.74
CA ARG A 416 10.96 11.04 -22.17
C ARG A 416 10.30 12.05 -23.10
N SER A 417 11.06 12.74 -23.95
CA SER A 417 10.52 13.66 -24.96
C SER A 417 9.56 12.97 -25.95
N GLN A 418 9.74 11.68 -26.20
CA GLN A 418 8.87 10.88 -27.07
C GLN A 418 7.46 10.68 -26.47
N LEU A 419 7.29 10.84 -25.16
CA LEU A 419 5.95 10.85 -24.54
C LEU A 419 5.09 11.99 -25.10
N VAL A 420 5.70 13.14 -25.38
CA VAL A 420 5.00 14.29 -25.97
C VAL A 420 4.87 14.10 -27.48
N THR A 421 5.96 13.78 -28.19
CA THR A 421 5.99 13.78 -29.66
C THR A 421 5.33 12.56 -30.30
N VAL A 422 5.46 11.37 -29.69
CA VAL A 422 4.94 10.10 -30.22
C VAL A 422 3.62 9.71 -29.53
N CYS A 423 3.58 9.80 -28.21
CA CYS A 423 2.39 9.39 -27.45
C CYS A 423 1.32 10.50 -27.35
N ASN A 424 1.56 11.67 -27.95
CA ASN A 424 0.67 12.83 -27.93
C ASN A 424 0.22 13.22 -26.52
N MET A 425 1.11 13.09 -25.54
CA MET A 425 0.80 13.40 -24.16
C MET A 425 0.69 14.92 -23.96
N GLY A 426 -0.41 15.37 -23.33
CA GLY A 426 -0.61 16.79 -23.05
C GLY A 426 0.40 17.32 -22.01
N PRO A 427 0.76 18.62 -22.06
CA PRO A 427 1.87 19.18 -21.30
C PRO A 427 1.70 19.01 -19.78
N LYS A 428 0.49 19.19 -19.25
CA LYS A 428 0.21 18.98 -17.81
C LYS A 428 0.36 17.53 -17.37
N VAL A 429 0.05 16.57 -18.25
CA VAL A 429 0.18 15.15 -17.93
C VAL A 429 1.66 14.77 -17.94
N PHE A 430 2.40 15.27 -18.94
CA PHE A 430 3.84 15.06 -19.05
C PHE A 430 4.59 15.58 -17.81
N ILE A 431 4.34 16.83 -17.38
CA ILE A 431 4.94 17.40 -16.16
C ILE A 431 4.63 16.55 -14.92
N ASN A 432 3.46 15.94 -14.85
CA ASN A 432 3.09 15.14 -13.69
C ASN A 432 3.72 13.74 -13.68
N CYS A 433 4.04 13.15 -14.85
CA CYS A 433 4.48 11.76 -14.95
C CYS A 433 5.95 11.57 -15.32
N ALA A 434 6.59 12.56 -15.96
CA ALA A 434 7.88 12.36 -16.61
C ALA A 434 8.96 11.88 -15.64
N GLY A 435 9.03 12.45 -14.43
CA GLY A 435 10.01 12.06 -13.41
C GLY A 435 9.82 10.66 -12.82
N PHE A 436 8.67 10.01 -13.05
CA PHE A 436 8.35 8.68 -12.52
C PHE A 436 8.43 7.58 -13.59
N ILE A 437 8.60 7.96 -14.86
CA ILE A 437 8.81 7.04 -15.97
C ILE A 437 10.31 6.82 -16.12
N LYS A 438 10.73 5.56 -15.91
CA LYS A 438 12.09 5.07 -16.10
C LYS A 438 12.30 4.72 -17.57
N ILE A 439 13.49 5.02 -18.06
CA ILE A 439 14.01 4.50 -19.32
C ILE A 439 15.43 4.01 -19.02
N ASP A 440 15.68 2.72 -19.22
CA ASP A 440 17.03 2.18 -19.09
C ASP A 440 17.92 2.64 -20.25
N THR A 441 18.66 3.72 -20.04
CA THR A 441 19.55 4.32 -21.05
C THR A 441 20.74 3.43 -21.40
N THR A 442 21.17 2.56 -20.48
CA THR A 442 22.37 1.71 -20.67
C THR A 442 22.16 0.67 -21.78
N SER A 443 20.92 0.21 -21.93
CA SER A 443 20.55 -0.72 -23.01
C SER A 443 20.59 -0.09 -24.42
N PHE A 444 20.55 1.25 -24.52
CA PHE A 444 20.48 1.98 -25.79
C PHE A 444 21.80 2.60 -26.25
N GLU A 445 22.74 2.82 -25.33
CA GLU A 445 24.09 3.36 -25.62
C GLU A 445 24.84 2.54 -26.69
N ASN A 446 24.51 1.25 -26.82
CA ASN A 446 25.13 0.33 -27.78
C ASN A 446 24.32 0.10 -29.07
N SER A 447 23.07 0.59 -29.18
CA SER A 447 22.16 0.22 -30.28
C SER A 447 21.86 1.33 -31.28
N THR A 448 22.01 2.61 -30.90
CA THR A 448 21.47 3.72 -31.67
C THR A 448 22.47 4.88 -31.76
N ASN A 449 22.75 5.40 -32.97
CA ASN A 449 23.57 6.61 -33.18
C ASN A 449 22.87 7.92 -32.74
N ALA A 450 21.81 7.83 -31.92
CA ALA A 450 21.04 8.97 -31.46
C ALA A 450 21.53 9.40 -30.07
N TYR A 451 21.52 10.70 -29.81
CA TYR A 451 21.85 11.26 -28.50
C TYR A 451 20.91 10.67 -27.43
N VAL A 452 21.47 9.93 -26.47
CA VAL A 452 20.76 9.33 -25.34
C VAL A 452 20.87 10.29 -24.16
N GLU A 453 19.72 10.72 -23.63
CA GLU A 453 19.71 11.59 -22.45
C GLU A 453 19.89 10.74 -21.19
N VAL A 454 21.11 10.71 -20.64
CA VAL A 454 21.47 9.85 -19.50
C VAL A 454 20.62 10.11 -18.24
N LEU A 455 20.11 11.34 -18.09
CA LEU A 455 19.20 11.73 -17.02
C LEU A 455 17.81 11.07 -17.10
N ASP A 456 17.39 10.56 -18.26
CA ASP A 456 16.13 9.79 -18.39
C ASP A 456 16.19 8.47 -17.60
N GLY A 457 17.41 7.98 -17.31
CA GLY A 457 17.69 6.87 -16.40
C GLY A 457 17.76 7.26 -14.92
N SER A 458 17.33 8.45 -14.53
CA SER A 458 17.31 8.94 -13.14
C SER A 458 15.93 9.48 -12.72
N ARG A 459 15.72 9.76 -11.42
CA ARG A 459 14.50 10.44 -10.94
C ARG A 459 14.50 11.95 -11.19
N VAL A 460 15.57 12.51 -11.75
CA VAL A 460 15.63 13.93 -12.08
C VAL A 460 14.52 14.23 -13.09
N HIS A 461 13.71 15.25 -12.79
CA HIS A 461 12.64 15.66 -13.70
C HIS A 461 13.21 16.44 -14.88
N PRO A 462 12.66 16.32 -16.12
CA PRO A 462 13.14 17.07 -17.28
C PRO A 462 13.24 18.59 -17.10
N GLU A 463 12.43 19.18 -16.20
CA GLU A 463 12.52 20.62 -15.87
C GLU A 463 13.83 21.02 -15.17
N ALA A 464 14.51 20.05 -14.55
CA ALA A 464 15.72 20.25 -13.77
C ALA A 464 16.98 19.75 -14.48
N TYR A 465 16.88 19.29 -15.74
CA TYR A 465 18.03 18.77 -16.50
C TYR A 465 19.11 19.84 -16.69
N GLU A 466 18.72 21.08 -16.95
CA GLU A 466 19.67 22.19 -17.06
C GLU A 466 20.43 22.43 -15.76
N TRP A 467 19.80 22.21 -14.59
CA TRP A 467 20.46 22.37 -13.30
C TRP A 467 21.42 21.22 -13.02
N ALA A 468 21.02 19.98 -13.32
CA ALA A 468 21.91 18.82 -13.20
C ALA A 468 23.16 18.96 -14.07
N ARG A 469 23.02 19.48 -15.30
CA ARG A 469 24.13 19.79 -16.19
C ARG A 469 25.05 20.87 -15.63
N LYS A 470 24.51 21.97 -15.12
CA LYS A 470 25.32 23.05 -14.49
C LYS A 470 26.07 22.55 -13.26
N MET A 471 25.39 21.81 -12.38
CA MET A 471 26.04 21.17 -11.23
C MET A 471 27.20 20.28 -11.66
N ALA A 472 27.06 19.60 -12.81
CA ALA A 472 28.11 18.74 -13.31
C ALA A 472 29.33 19.50 -13.84
N VAL A 473 29.11 20.59 -14.58
CA VAL A 473 30.19 21.46 -15.06
C VAL A 473 30.93 22.09 -13.88
N ASP A 474 30.20 22.61 -12.89
CA ASP A 474 30.78 23.29 -11.73
C ASP A 474 31.61 22.33 -10.86
N ALA A 475 31.13 21.10 -10.67
CA ALA A 475 31.84 20.08 -9.86
C ALA A 475 33.12 19.55 -10.54
N LEU A 476 33.25 19.70 -11.86
CA LEU A 476 34.46 19.31 -12.59
C LEU A 476 35.50 20.43 -12.67
N GLU A 477 35.20 21.62 -12.13
CA GLU A 477 36.06 22.80 -12.16
C GLU A 477 36.62 23.07 -13.58
N TYR A 478 35.80 22.87 -14.62
CA TYR A 478 36.23 23.23 -15.96
C TYR A 478 36.54 24.72 -16.01
N ASP A 479 37.82 25.06 -16.25
CA ASP A 479 38.24 26.46 -16.37
C ASP A 479 37.39 27.18 -17.43
N ASP A 480 36.82 28.34 -17.09
CA ASP A 480 36.02 29.24 -17.95
C ASP A 480 36.72 29.64 -19.29
N VAL A 481 37.95 29.17 -19.51
CA VAL A 481 38.82 29.46 -20.66
C VAL A 481 38.68 28.42 -21.78
N THR A 482 38.13 27.23 -21.52
CA THR A 482 37.79 26.26 -22.58
C THR A 482 36.39 26.55 -23.14
N GLU A 483 36.32 27.29 -24.25
CA GLU A 483 35.08 27.80 -24.86
C GLU A 483 34.07 26.72 -25.37
N ASP A 484 34.34 25.42 -25.22
CA ASP A 484 33.51 24.32 -25.75
C ASP A 484 33.33 23.15 -24.77
N VAL A 485 32.98 23.40 -23.49
CA VAL A 485 32.60 22.29 -22.59
C VAL A 485 31.19 21.83 -22.92
N ASN A 486 31.05 20.61 -23.44
CA ASN A 486 29.75 20.01 -23.67
C ASN A 486 29.13 19.57 -22.33
N PRO A 487 28.02 20.17 -21.88
CA PRO A 487 27.42 19.85 -20.59
C PRO A 487 26.89 18.41 -20.49
N ALA A 488 26.70 17.72 -21.61
CA ALA A 488 26.36 16.30 -21.62
C ALA A 488 27.59 15.42 -21.28
N GLU A 489 28.76 15.76 -21.80
CA GLU A 489 30.02 15.04 -21.55
C GLU A 489 30.46 15.19 -20.09
N ALA A 490 30.31 16.40 -19.53
CA ALA A 490 30.51 16.64 -18.10
C ALA A 490 29.63 15.75 -17.21
N LEU A 491 28.39 15.48 -17.65
CA LEU A 491 27.47 14.63 -16.91
C LEU A 491 27.88 13.15 -16.96
N GLU A 492 28.33 12.67 -18.12
CA GLU A 492 28.88 11.31 -18.28
C GLU A 492 30.13 11.11 -17.40
N GLU A 493 31.06 12.07 -17.37
CA GLU A 493 32.27 11.99 -16.54
C GLU A 493 31.94 11.93 -15.03
N ILE A 494 30.90 12.66 -14.59
CA ILE A 494 30.44 12.61 -13.20
C ILE A 494 29.76 11.29 -12.86
N LEU A 495 29.04 10.69 -13.79
CA LEU A 495 28.43 9.38 -13.58
C LEU A 495 29.50 8.29 -13.44
N GLU A 496 30.66 8.44 -14.10
CA GLU A 496 31.83 7.59 -13.87
C GLU A 496 32.52 7.89 -12.54
N ASN A 497 32.59 9.17 -12.13
CA ASN A 497 33.27 9.62 -10.91
C ASN A 497 32.38 10.46 -9.99
N PRO A 498 31.42 9.83 -9.28
CA PRO A 498 30.42 10.54 -8.46
C PRO A 498 31.01 11.25 -7.23
N ASP A 499 32.22 10.89 -6.80
CA ASP A 499 32.85 11.48 -5.60
C ASP A 499 33.09 12.99 -5.73
N LYS A 500 33.32 13.50 -6.94
CA LYS A 500 33.54 14.94 -7.20
C LYS A 500 32.34 15.81 -6.83
N LEU A 501 31.12 15.25 -6.84
CA LEU A 501 29.89 15.97 -6.44
C LEU A 501 29.81 16.25 -4.93
N LYS A 502 30.62 15.60 -4.09
CA LYS A 502 30.60 15.78 -2.63
C LYS A 502 31.18 17.12 -2.21
N ASP A 503 32.11 17.65 -3.01
CA ASP A 503 32.85 18.88 -2.70
C ASP A 503 32.06 20.16 -3.09
N LEU A 504 30.94 20.00 -3.82
CA LEU A 504 30.08 21.10 -4.24
C LEU A 504 29.20 21.62 -3.07
N ASP A 505 29.29 22.92 -2.81
CA ASP A 505 28.41 23.62 -1.84
C ASP A 505 27.03 23.92 -2.46
N LEU A 506 26.09 22.99 -2.24
CA LEU A 506 24.73 23.08 -2.76
C LEU A 506 23.92 24.23 -2.15
N ASP A 507 24.23 24.65 -0.92
CA ASP A 507 23.49 25.71 -0.24
C ASP A 507 23.85 27.07 -0.87
N ALA A 508 25.13 27.29 -1.19
CA ALA A 508 25.57 28.45 -1.95
C ALA A 508 24.91 28.50 -3.35
N PHE A 509 24.92 27.38 -4.08
CA PHE A 509 24.30 27.28 -5.40
C PHE A 509 22.78 27.53 -5.35
N ALA A 510 22.10 27.02 -4.33
CA ALA A 510 20.67 27.27 -4.11
C ALA A 510 20.35 28.76 -3.91
N VAL A 511 21.19 29.48 -3.15
CA VAL A 511 21.03 30.92 -2.93
C VAL A 511 21.23 31.71 -4.23
N GLU A 512 22.14 31.28 -5.10
CA GLU A 512 22.33 31.90 -6.41
C GLU A 512 21.13 31.70 -7.34
N LEU A 513 20.58 30.49 -7.39
CA LEU A 513 19.35 30.21 -8.13
C LEU A 513 18.15 31.01 -7.61
N GLU A 514 18.06 31.19 -6.29
CA GLU A 514 17.02 32.03 -5.68
C GLU A 514 17.18 33.50 -6.10
N ARG A 515 18.42 34.03 -6.12
CA ARG A 515 18.70 35.38 -6.62
C ARG A 515 18.36 35.57 -8.10
N GLN A 516 18.48 34.53 -8.91
CA GLN A 516 18.10 34.53 -10.33
C GLN A 516 16.57 34.39 -10.54
N GLY A 517 15.79 34.16 -9.47
CA GLY A 517 14.32 34.14 -9.52
C GLY A 517 13.70 32.76 -9.71
N TYR A 518 14.48 31.67 -9.58
CA TYR A 518 13.98 30.29 -9.72
C TYR A 518 13.35 29.71 -8.44
N GLY A 519 13.34 30.48 -7.35
CA GLY A 519 12.83 30.09 -6.05
C GLY A 519 13.79 29.21 -5.25
N ASN A 520 13.35 28.75 -4.07
CA ASN A 520 14.17 27.88 -3.22
C ASN A 520 14.18 26.45 -3.78
N LYS A 521 15.34 26.03 -4.31
CA LYS A 521 15.57 24.71 -4.92
C LYS A 521 16.56 23.84 -4.16
N SER A 522 16.86 24.18 -2.89
CA SER A 522 17.80 23.44 -2.04
C SER A 522 17.56 21.93 -2.05
N ILE A 523 16.35 21.48 -1.68
CA ILE A 523 15.97 20.06 -1.63
C ILE A 523 16.17 19.39 -3.00
N THR A 524 15.74 20.04 -4.08
CA THR A 524 15.87 19.51 -5.44
C THR A 524 17.33 19.25 -5.83
N LEU A 525 18.25 20.13 -5.42
CA LEU A 525 19.69 19.95 -5.71
C LEU A 525 20.28 18.78 -4.92
N TYR A 526 19.87 18.59 -3.66
CA TYR A 526 20.26 17.43 -2.87
C TYR A 526 19.75 16.12 -3.49
N ASP A 527 18.50 16.11 -3.99
CA ASP A 527 17.92 14.95 -4.67
C ASP A 527 18.65 14.66 -6.00
N ILE A 528 18.97 15.70 -6.79
CA ILE A 528 19.77 15.55 -8.01
C ILE A 528 21.13 14.93 -7.70
N ARG A 529 21.84 15.44 -6.68
CA ARG A 529 23.13 14.86 -6.27
C ARG A 529 23.00 13.40 -5.85
N ALA A 530 21.95 13.05 -5.11
CA ALA A 530 21.71 11.67 -4.70
C ALA A 530 21.47 10.74 -5.91
N GLU A 531 20.70 11.20 -6.89
CA GLU A 531 20.43 10.46 -8.13
C GLU A 531 21.64 10.32 -9.05
N LEU A 532 22.49 11.36 -9.14
CA LEU A 532 23.74 11.28 -9.91
C LEU A 532 24.74 10.30 -9.27
N ASN A 533 24.75 10.19 -7.93
CA ASN A 533 25.58 9.19 -7.24
C ASN A 533 25.06 7.75 -7.46
N HIS A 534 23.75 7.54 -7.31
CA HIS A 534 23.11 6.25 -7.50
C HIS A 534 21.74 6.40 -8.14
N ARG A 535 21.67 6.17 -9.46
CA ARG A 535 20.44 6.27 -10.25
C ARG A 535 19.38 5.29 -9.73
N TYR A 536 18.17 5.80 -9.46
CA TYR A 536 17.02 4.99 -9.01
C TYR A 536 17.32 4.01 -7.88
N LYS A 537 18.22 4.38 -6.96
CA LYS A 537 18.50 3.56 -5.78
C LYS A 537 17.20 3.19 -5.07
N ASP A 538 17.06 1.92 -4.70
CA ASP A 538 15.90 1.47 -3.95
C ASP A 538 15.83 2.22 -2.61
N GLN A 539 14.64 2.75 -2.32
CA GLN A 539 14.35 3.56 -1.11
C GLN A 539 13.53 2.78 -0.08
N SER A 540 13.19 1.52 -0.36
CA SER A 540 12.35 0.66 0.49
C SER A 540 12.99 0.26 1.81
#